data_AF-A0A3C1UFA1-F1
#
_entry.id   AF-A0A3C1UFA1-F1
#
_cell.length_a   1.000
_cell.length_b   1.000
_cell.length_c   1.000
_cell.angle_alpha   90.00
_cell.angle_beta   90.00
_cell.angle_gamma   90.00
#
_symmetry.space_group_name_H-M   'P 1'
#
loop_
_entity.id
_entity.type
_entity.pdbx_description
1 polymer ?
#
loop_
_entity_poly.entity_id
_entity_poly.type
_entity_poly.pdbx_seq_one_letter_code
_entity_poly.pdbx_strand_id
1 'polypeptide(L)'
;MKCVKILILMVMMSGIFTVGAAQETGAAQELNVLPKPCSVRITDTDGRFQIHRGAGVYAENADAMLAAEYLQNYCSEYLGLPLRIVKSKGEAAI
;
A
#
# COMPACT_ATOMS: atom_id res chain seq x y z
N MET A 1 -39.22 22.53 -5.89
CA MET A 1 -37.78 22.63 -6.28
C MET A 1 -36.78 22.21 -5.19
N LYS A 2 -37.21 21.65 -4.05
CA LYS A 2 -36.28 21.14 -3.00
C LYS A 2 -35.83 19.70 -3.24
N CYS A 3 -36.65 18.88 -3.89
CA CYS A 3 -36.38 17.46 -4.14
C CYS A 3 -35.27 17.21 -5.19
N VAL A 4 -35.11 18.11 -6.17
CA VAL A 4 -34.10 17.98 -7.23
C VAL A 4 -32.67 18.13 -6.69
N LYS A 5 -32.47 18.97 -5.65
CA LYS A 5 -31.16 19.18 -5.03
C LYS A 5 -30.67 17.96 -4.25
N ILE A 6 -31.58 17.22 -3.60
CA ILE A 6 -31.25 16.00 -2.84
C ILE A 6 -30.86 14.86 -3.79
N LEU A 7 -31.52 14.76 -4.93
CA LEU A 7 -31.23 13.74 -5.94
C LEU A 7 -29.82 13.92 -6.54
N ILE A 8 -29.43 15.16 -6.87
CA ILE A 8 -28.10 15.46 -7.42
C ILE A 8 -27.00 15.15 -6.39
N LEU A 9 -27.25 15.41 -5.10
CA LEU A 9 -26.30 15.11 -4.03
C LEU A 9 -26.10 13.59 -3.85
N MET A 10 -27.18 12.79 -3.93
CA MET A 10 -27.10 11.34 -3.87
C MET A 10 -26.33 10.74 -5.05
N VAL A 11 -26.55 11.26 -6.27
CA VAL A 11 -25.84 10.80 -7.48
C VAL A 11 -24.35 11.12 -7.40
N MET A 12 -23.99 12.31 -6.88
CA MET A 12 -22.59 12.69 -6.67
C MET A 12 -21.89 11.81 -5.63
N MET A 13 -22.56 11.47 -4.53
CA MET A 13 -21.98 10.58 -3.51
C MET A 13 -21.78 9.15 -4.05
N SER A 14 -22.71 8.62 -4.86
CA SER A 14 -22.52 7.30 -5.48
C SER A 14 -21.38 7.25 -6.51
N GLY A 15 -21.05 8.38 -7.15
CA GLY A 15 -19.94 8.45 -8.11
C GLY A 15 -18.55 8.43 -7.47
N ILE A 16 -18.44 8.77 -6.19
CA ILE A 16 -17.15 8.76 -5.47
C ILE A 16 -16.85 7.36 -4.91
N PHE A 17 -17.88 6.63 -4.45
CA PHE A 17 -17.69 5.28 -3.88
C PHE A 17 -17.32 4.21 -4.91
N THR A 18 -17.60 4.42 -6.20
CA THR A 18 -17.18 3.49 -7.26
C THR A 18 -15.69 3.60 -7.62
N VAL A 19 -15.01 4.69 -7.25
CA VAL A 19 -13.57 4.84 -7.52
C VAL A 19 -12.72 4.06 -6.51
N GLY A 20 -13.26 3.75 -5.32
CA GLY A 20 -12.56 2.94 -4.31
C GLY A 20 -12.52 1.44 -4.63
N ALA A 21 -13.46 0.92 -5.41
CA ALA A 21 -13.54 -0.51 -5.74
C ALA A 21 -12.74 -0.89 -6.99
N ALA A 22 -12.28 0.07 -7.79
CA ALA A 22 -11.55 -0.18 -9.03
C ALA A 22 -10.03 -0.36 -8.83
N GLN A 23 -9.52 -0.26 -7.61
CA GLN A 23 -8.08 -0.35 -7.33
C GLN A 23 -7.59 -1.80 -7.09
N GLU A 24 -8.47 -2.80 -7.11
CA GLU A 24 -8.10 -4.21 -6.92
C GLU A 24 -7.63 -4.92 -8.21
N THR A 25 -7.71 -4.27 -9.38
CA THR A 25 -7.25 -4.87 -10.65
C THR A 25 -5.97 -4.24 -11.20
N GLY A 26 -5.12 -3.67 -10.33
CA GLY A 26 -3.75 -3.32 -10.72
C GLY A 26 -2.96 -4.59 -11.00
N ALA A 27 -2.69 -4.89 -12.27
CA ALA A 27 -1.72 -5.94 -12.62
C ALA A 27 -0.45 -5.72 -11.79
N ALA A 28 0.05 -6.76 -11.11
CA ALA A 28 1.24 -6.67 -10.29
C ALA A 28 2.38 -6.10 -11.16
N GLN A 29 2.73 -4.84 -10.91
CA GLN A 29 3.74 -4.15 -11.69
C GLN A 29 5.08 -4.79 -11.34
N GLU A 30 5.62 -5.58 -12.25
CA GLU A 30 6.96 -6.14 -12.12
C GLU A 30 7.95 -4.97 -12.20
N LEU A 31 8.39 -4.47 -11.04
CA LEU A 31 9.30 -3.33 -10.99
C LEU A 31 10.62 -3.70 -11.68
N ASN A 32 11.02 -2.93 -12.68
CA ASN A 32 12.30 -3.10 -13.37
C ASN A 32 13.42 -2.50 -12.49
N VAL A 33 13.82 -3.23 -11.46
CA VAL A 33 14.86 -2.82 -10.51
C VAL A 33 16.23 -2.83 -11.20
N LEU A 34 16.95 -1.71 -11.13
CA LEU A 34 18.31 -1.55 -11.64
C LEU A 34 19.26 -1.16 -10.49
N PRO A 35 20.39 -1.86 -10.31
CA PRO A 35 20.82 -3.05 -11.05
C PRO A 35 19.89 -4.26 -10.79
N LYS A 36 19.84 -5.20 -11.75
CA LYS A 36 19.02 -6.39 -11.60
C LYS A 36 19.52 -7.22 -10.42
N PRO A 37 18.65 -7.59 -9.46
CA PRO A 37 19.04 -8.47 -8.36
C PRO A 37 19.44 -9.85 -8.89
N CYS A 38 20.48 -10.45 -8.32
CA CYS A 38 20.97 -11.78 -8.71
C CYS A 38 19.91 -12.88 -8.51
N SER A 39 19.01 -12.69 -7.55
CA SER A 39 17.90 -13.61 -7.27
C SER A 39 16.76 -12.88 -6.58
N VAL A 40 15.52 -13.24 -6.91
CA VAL A 40 14.31 -12.79 -6.22
C VAL A 40 13.48 -14.01 -5.88
N ARG A 41 13.02 -14.11 -4.63
CA ARG A 41 12.08 -15.14 -4.18
C ARG A 41 10.98 -14.48 -3.36
N ILE A 42 9.74 -14.70 -3.76
CA ILE A 42 8.56 -14.35 -2.97
C ILE A 42 8.11 -15.63 -2.28
N THR A 43 8.06 -15.62 -0.95
CA THR A 43 7.75 -16.81 -0.13
C THR A 43 6.26 -16.98 0.16
N ASP A 44 5.43 -16.05 -0.31
CA ASP A 44 3.98 -16.15 -0.18
C ASP A 44 3.42 -17.20 -1.15
N THR A 45 2.35 -17.86 -0.73
CA THR A 45 1.68 -18.98 -1.42
C THR A 45 1.27 -18.63 -2.85
N ASP A 46 0.92 -17.36 -3.10
CA ASP A 46 0.45 -16.88 -4.39
C ASP A 46 1.56 -16.24 -5.24
N GLY A 47 2.82 -16.29 -4.78
CA GLY A 47 3.95 -15.65 -5.45
C GLY A 47 3.83 -14.14 -5.55
N ARG A 48 2.95 -13.53 -4.75
CA ARG A 48 2.66 -12.10 -4.70
C ARG A 48 2.59 -11.67 -3.24
N PHE A 49 3.03 -10.44 -2.98
CA PHE A 49 2.85 -9.80 -1.68
C PHE A 49 2.23 -8.43 -1.90
N GLN A 50 1.07 -8.20 -1.30
CA GLN A 50 0.37 -6.92 -1.43
C GLN A 50 0.73 -6.02 -0.25
N ILE A 51 1.42 -4.91 -0.55
CA ILE A 51 1.68 -3.86 0.42
C ILE A 51 0.41 -3.03 0.56
N HIS A 52 -0.24 -3.14 1.72
CA HIS A 52 -1.41 -2.33 2.05
C HIS A 52 -1.04 -1.16 2.98
N ARG A 53 -1.94 -0.19 3.12
CA ARG A 53 -1.78 0.92 4.07
C ARG A 53 -1.62 0.35 5.48
N GLY A 54 -0.62 0.84 6.23
CA GLY A 54 -0.30 0.37 7.57
C GLY A 54 0.49 -0.93 7.63
N ALA A 55 0.92 -1.48 6.49
CA ALA A 55 1.76 -2.69 6.46
C ALA A 55 3.04 -2.52 7.31
N GLY A 56 3.41 -3.58 8.01
CA GLY A 56 4.53 -3.60 8.93
C GLY A 56 5.88 -3.74 8.23
N VAL A 57 6.87 -2.94 8.64
CA VAL A 57 8.27 -3.04 8.24
C VAL A 57 9.09 -3.38 9.48
N TYR A 58 9.75 -4.55 9.47
CA TYR A 58 10.59 -5.00 10.55
C TYR A 58 12.07 -4.78 10.20
N ALA A 59 12.81 -4.16 11.12
CA ALA A 59 14.26 -4.00 11.04
C ALA A 59 14.94 -4.86 12.12
N GLU A 60 15.88 -5.70 11.72
CA GLU A 60 16.56 -6.64 12.62
C GLU A 60 17.62 -5.97 13.51
N ASN A 61 18.18 -4.84 13.06
CA ASN A 61 19.25 -4.12 13.75
C ASN A 61 19.18 -2.60 13.51
N ALA A 62 20.06 -1.84 14.17
CA ALA A 62 20.08 -0.38 14.10
C ALA A 62 20.36 0.17 12.70
N ASP A 63 21.26 -0.48 11.94
CA ASP A 63 21.57 -0.06 10.57
C ASP A 63 20.36 -0.27 9.64
N ALA A 64 19.65 -1.39 9.80
CA ALA A 64 18.41 -1.68 9.09
C ALA A 64 17.27 -0.74 9.50
N MET A 65 17.32 -0.15 10.70
CA MET A 65 16.31 0.82 11.15
C MET A 65 16.30 2.07 10.28
N LEU A 66 17.48 2.59 9.92
CA LEU A 66 17.61 3.73 9.01
C LEU A 66 16.98 3.45 7.63
N ALA A 67 17.19 2.22 7.12
CA ALA A 67 16.58 1.79 5.87
C ALA A 67 15.05 1.65 5.98
N ALA A 68 14.54 1.17 7.12
CA ALA A 68 13.12 1.06 7.38
C ALA A 68 12.43 2.43 7.49
N GLU A 69 13.07 3.40 8.15
CA GLU A 69 12.61 4.79 8.23
C GLU A 69 12.55 5.45 6.84
N TYR A 70 13.61 5.27 6.04
CA TYR A 70 13.62 5.75 4.66
C TYR A 70 12.47 5.16 3.82
N LEU A 71 12.28 3.84 3.89
CA LEU A 71 11.21 3.15 3.18
C LEU A 71 9.82 3.64 3.61
N GLN A 72 9.61 3.82 4.92
CA GLN A 72 8.36 4.36 5.46
C GLN A 72 8.06 5.75 4.89
N ASN A 73 9.05 6.65 4.91
CA ASN A 73 8.89 8.01 4.39
C ASN A 73 8.60 8.00 2.89
N TYR A 74 9.37 7.23 2.11
CA TYR A 74 9.18 7.12 0.67
C TYR A 74 7.78 6.62 0.30
N CYS A 75 7.32 5.55 0.94
CA CYS A 75 5.99 5.00 0.67
C CYS A 75 4.86 5.93 1.12
N SER A 76 5.06 6.69 2.20
CA SER A 76 4.10 7.70 2.64
C SER A 76 4.01 8.86 1.65
N GLU A 77 5.15 9.43 1.23
CA GLU A 77 5.21 10.62 0.39
C GLU A 77 4.83 10.36 -1.06
N TYR A 78 5.32 9.27 -1.65
CA TYR A 78 5.20 9.04 -3.09
C TYR A 78 4.12 8.02 -3.47
N LEU A 79 3.77 7.10 -2.57
CA LEU A 79 2.79 6.05 -2.85
C LEU A 79 1.48 6.21 -2.08
N GLY A 80 1.41 7.15 -1.12
CA GLY A 80 0.23 7.32 -0.25
C GLY A 80 -0.05 6.10 0.63
N LEU A 81 0.96 5.24 0.82
CA LEU A 81 0.91 3.99 1.58
C LEU A 81 1.80 4.13 2.82
N PRO A 82 1.32 4.78 3.89
CA PRO A 82 2.10 4.93 5.10
C PRO A 82 2.34 3.54 5.72
N LEU A 83 3.60 3.15 5.82
CA LEU A 83 4.03 1.90 6.46
C LEU A 83 4.23 2.11 7.95
N ARG A 84 4.24 1.04 8.74
CA ARG A 84 4.50 1.08 10.20
C ARG A 84 5.76 0.32 10.52
N ILE A 85 6.73 0.95 11.19
CA ILE A 85 7.86 0.22 11.74
C ILE A 85 7.38 -0.64 12.91
N VAL A 86 7.60 -1.96 12.84
CA VAL A 86 7.16 -2.94 13.85
C VAL A 86 8.32 -3.47 14.67
N LYS A 87 8.03 -3.89 15.91
CA LYS A 87 9.08 -4.33 16.86
C LYS A 87 9.47 -5.79 16.67
N SER A 88 8.62 -6.59 16.04
CA SER A 88 8.85 -8.02 15.86
C SER A 88 8.40 -8.51 14.49
N LYS A 89 9.08 -9.55 14.01
CA LYS A 89 8.75 -10.21 12.74
C LYS A 89 7.41 -10.92 12.86
N GLY A 90 6.49 -10.63 11.94
CA GLY A 90 5.15 -11.22 11.92
C GLY A 90 4.10 -10.46 12.74
N GLU A 91 4.45 -9.28 13.27
CA GLU A 91 3.46 -8.37 13.85
C GLU A 91 2.49 -7.93 12.74
N ALA A 92 1.25 -8.41 12.81
CA ALA A 92 0.21 -8.04 11.85
C ALA A 92 -0.11 -6.55 11.97
N ALA A 93 -0.37 -5.93 10.82
CA ALA A 93 -0.99 -4.62 10.79
C ALA A 93 -2.39 -4.73 11.42
N ILE A 94 -2.69 -3.81 12.33
CA ILE A 94 -3.95 -3.73 13.08
C ILE A 94 -4.84 -2.72 12.37
#